data_AF-A0A9X1IJ85-F1
#
_entry.id   AF-A0A9X1IJ85-F1
#
_cell.length_a   1.000
_cell.length_b   1.000
_cell.length_c   1.000
_cell.angle_alpha   90.00
_cell.angle_beta   90.00
_cell.angle_gamma   90.00
#
_symmetry.space_group_name_H-M   'P 1'
#
loop_
_entity.id
_entity.type
_entity.pdbx_description
1 polymer ?
#
loop_
_entity_poly.entity_id
_entity_poly.type
_entity_poly.pdbx_seq_one_letter_code
_entity_poly.pdbx_strand_id
1 'polypeptide(L)'
;MSLQSLTINLDGTVIEAQAGDNLLSSLLEHNVDVRYGCRAGACGACRLYQCDSGDSLLSCQTSVTSDLLLTTKTLSKSVTFSLLSKKILDDFTVELTLLGPSDDSFGDRVSLCFAMGNEEFQYECMAINPVGESLTLLMQKSSLPAVVWQCIVNLSSNDPVQVICERGRRKGRLLYELGLDDCFAVVISSVENAGYTPYWEEALASFSTQLLGIYALPERANSASLLEDAHCTSFIADALSKVGSAPLHIIYHGQKLSEKDWGQVLRPLRIRSNQLHFVR
;
A
#
# COMPACT_ATOMS: atom_id res chain seq x y z
N MET A 1 -33.14 16.73 -31.24
CA MET A 1 -33.08 15.36 -30.70
C MET A 1 -33.09 15.49 -29.20
N SER A 2 -34.09 14.96 -28.49
CA SER A 2 -34.08 14.98 -27.02
C SER A 2 -32.97 14.06 -26.55
N LEU A 3 -32.01 14.60 -25.80
CA LEU A 3 -31.04 13.76 -25.11
C LEU A 3 -31.81 12.88 -24.13
N GLN A 4 -31.45 11.61 -24.08
CA GLN A 4 -32.06 10.65 -23.17
C GLN A 4 -31.61 10.97 -21.75
N SER A 5 -32.56 11.09 -20.82
CA SER A 5 -32.24 11.16 -19.38
C SER A 5 -31.81 9.77 -18.91
N LEU A 6 -30.70 9.73 -18.18
CA LEU A 6 -30.10 8.52 -17.63
C LEU A 6 -29.92 8.69 -16.13
N THR A 7 -30.11 7.61 -15.39
CA THR A 7 -30.05 7.61 -13.94
C THR A 7 -28.64 7.27 -13.45
N ILE A 8 -28.09 8.09 -12.55
CA ILE A 8 -26.84 7.81 -11.85
C ILE A 8 -27.14 7.65 -10.38
N ASN A 9 -26.78 6.50 -9.82
CA ASN A 9 -26.84 6.24 -8.39
C ASN A 9 -25.41 6.18 -7.84
N LEU A 10 -25.02 7.13 -6.98
CA LEU A 10 -23.74 7.13 -6.29
C LEU A 10 -23.96 6.99 -4.78
N ASP A 11 -23.50 5.88 -4.20
CA ASP A 11 -23.60 5.60 -2.76
C ASP A 11 -25.03 5.78 -2.19
N GLY A 12 -26.05 5.45 -3.00
CA GLY A 12 -27.47 5.58 -2.66
C GLY A 12 -28.09 6.92 -3.03
N THR A 13 -27.31 7.90 -3.48
CA THR A 13 -27.82 9.19 -4.00
C THR A 13 -28.14 9.06 -5.47
N VAL A 14 -29.40 9.22 -5.84
CA VAL A 14 -29.88 9.08 -7.22
C VAL A 14 -30.05 10.46 -7.85
N ILE A 15 -29.44 10.65 -9.02
CA ILE A 15 -29.55 11.86 -9.85
C ILE A 15 -29.89 11.49 -11.29
N GLU A 16 -30.40 12.45 -12.03
CA GLU A 16 -30.67 12.34 -13.46
C GLU A 16 -29.64 13.18 -14.23
N ALA A 17 -29.05 12.62 -15.28
CA ALA A 17 -28.12 13.29 -16.16
C ALA A 17 -28.49 13.05 -17.62
N GLN A 18 -28.10 13.96 -18.52
CA GLN A 18 -28.34 13.74 -19.94
C GLN A 18 -27.27 12.80 -20.50
N ALA A 19 -27.69 11.93 -21.43
CA ALA A 19 -26.76 11.11 -22.19
C ALA A 19 -25.71 11.98 -22.90
N GLY A 20 -24.44 11.66 -22.71
CA GLY A 20 -23.29 12.42 -23.20
C GLY A 20 -22.72 13.43 -22.21
N ASP A 21 -23.42 13.75 -21.12
CA ASP A 21 -22.91 14.67 -20.10
C ASP A 21 -21.64 14.13 -19.43
N ASN A 22 -20.79 15.04 -18.97
CA ASN A 22 -19.63 14.68 -18.16
C ASN A 22 -20.08 14.26 -16.76
N LEU A 23 -19.75 13.04 -16.35
CA LEU A 23 -20.19 12.44 -15.09
C LEU A 23 -19.83 13.28 -13.87
N LEU A 24 -18.59 13.81 -13.78
CA LEU A 24 -18.21 14.67 -12.65
C LEU A 24 -19.05 15.95 -12.61
N SER A 25 -19.30 16.56 -13.77
CA SER A 25 -20.07 17.82 -13.83
C SER A 25 -21.51 17.59 -13.38
N SER A 26 -22.17 16.53 -13.89
CA SER A 26 -23.52 16.17 -13.47
C SER A 26 -23.63 15.88 -11.97
N LEU A 27 -22.65 15.18 -11.38
CA LEU A 27 -22.61 14.91 -9.94
C LEU A 27 -22.47 16.19 -9.11
N LEU A 28 -21.59 17.10 -9.50
CA LEU A 28 -21.37 18.37 -8.78
C LEU A 28 -22.56 19.32 -8.90
N GLU A 29 -23.22 19.39 -10.06
CA GLU A 29 -24.42 20.21 -10.26
C GLU A 29 -25.58 19.78 -9.36
N HIS A 30 -25.65 18.48 -9.03
CA HIS A 30 -26.63 17.91 -8.11
C HIS A 30 -26.15 17.89 -6.64
N ASN A 31 -25.06 18.58 -6.32
CA ASN A 31 -24.45 18.63 -4.98
C ASN A 31 -24.08 17.26 -4.39
N VAL A 32 -23.73 16.29 -5.25
CA VAL A 32 -23.23 14.99 -4.79
C VAL A 32 -21.76 15.13 -4.40
N ASP A 33 -21.41 14.70 -3.19
CA ASP A 33 -20.04 14.77 -2.69
C ASP A 33 -19.15 13.76 -3.42
N VAL A 34 -18.28 14.28 -4.28
CA VAL A 34 -17.25 13.52 -4.99
C VAL A 34 -15.93 14.24 -4.83
N ARG A 35 -14.90 13.50 -4.47
CA ARG A 35 -13.53 14.02 -4.45
C ARG A 35 -13.09 14.35 -5.87
N TYR A 36 -12.45 15.49 -6.08
CA TYR A 36 -11.80 15.82 -7.34
C TYR A 36 -10.63 16.78 -7.10
N GLY A 37 -9.75 16.89 -8.08
CA GLY A 37 -8.61 17.81 -8.04
C GLY A 37 -8.34 18.42 -9.40
N CYS A 38 -7.63 17.70 -10.27
CA CYS A 38 -7.15 18.23 -11.53
C CYS A 38 -8.22 18.37 -12.64
N ARG A 39 -9.36 17.66 -12.54
CA ARG A 39 -10.38 17.52 -13.60
C ARG A 39 -9.88 17.04 -14.98
N ALA A 40 -8.60 16.68 -15.09
CA ALA A 40 -7.92 16.20 -16.30
C ALA A 40 -7.51 14.72 -16.21
N GLY A 41 -8.03 13.98 -15.23
CA GLY A 41 -7.74 12.57 -15.00
C GLY A 41 -6.38 12.24 -14.39
N ALA A 42 -5.41 13.16 -14.40
CA ALA A 42 -4.04 12.91 -13.92
C ALA A 42 -3.96 12.54 -12.42
N CYS A 43 -4.67 13.27 -11.56
CA CYS A 43 -4.57 13.09 -10.11
C CYS A 43 -5.33 11.87 -9.57
N GLY A 44 -6.26 11.30 -10.34
CA GLY A 44 -7.07 10.14 -9.92
C GLY A 44 -8.04 10.37 -8.76
N ALA A 45 -8.13 11.59 -8.21
CA ALA A 45 -8.95 11.88 -7.02
C ALA A 45 -10.46 11.64 -7.23
N CYS A 46 -10.93 11.74 -8.49
CA CYS A 46 -12.33 11.56 -8.87
C CYS A 46 -12.66 10.14 -9.32
N ARG A 47 -11.93 9.15 -8.80
CA ARG A 47 -12.17 7.75 -9.13
C ARG A 47 -13.42 7.26 -8.44
N LEU A 48 -14.29 6.62 -9.22
CA LEU A 48 -15.50 5.93 -8.76
C LEU A 48 -15.44 4.48 -9.25
N TYR A 49 -16.23 3.62 -8.63
CA TYR A 49 -16.30 2.20 -8.96
C TYR A 49 -17.72 1.80 -9.32
N GLN A 50 -17.87 1.03 -10.39
CA GLN A 50 -19.14 0.40 -10.75
C GLN A 50 -19.45 -0.73 -9.78
N CYS A 51 -20.64 -0.71 -9.17
CA CYS A 51 -21.02 -1.66 -8.12
C CYS A 51 -21.19 -3.11 -8.62
N ASP A 52 -21.52 -3.30 -9.90
CA ASP A 52 -21.78 -4.58 -10.54
C ASP A 52 -20.50 -5.27 -11.04
N SER A 53 -19.64 -4.53 -11.75
CA SER A 53 -18.40 -5.04 -12.34
C SER A 53 -17.20 -4.91 -11.41
N GLY A 54 -17.21 -3.91 -10.52
CA GLY A 54 -16.03 -3.48 -9.77
C GLY A 54 -15.05 -2.65 -10.59
N ASP A 55 -15.39 -2.31 -11.84
CA ASP A 55 -14.53 -1.53 -12.72
C ASP A 55 -14.45 -0.08 -12.23
N SER A 56 -13.24 0.47 -12.30
CA SER A 56 -13.02 1.85 -11.90
C SER A 56 -13.06 2.80 -13.09
N LEU A 57 -13.64 3.97 -12.87
CA LEU A 57 -13.69 5.05 -13.85
C LEU A 57 -13.26 6.37 -13.20
N LEU A 58 -12.83 7.32 -14.02
CA LEU A 58 -12.53 8.68 -13.56
C LEU A 58 -13.70 9.57 -13.95
N SER A 59 -14.51 10.02 -12.99
CA SER A 59 -15.73 10.77 -13.30
C SER A 59 -15.47 12.03 -14.14
N CYS A 60 -14.30 12.66 -14.02
CA CYS A 60 -13.92 13.80 -14.86
C CYS A 60 -13.61 13.47 -16.32
N GLN A 61 -13.35 12.20 -16.65
CA GLN A 61 -13.04 11.71 -18.01
C GLN A 61 -14.12 10.78 -18.56
N THR A 62 -15.23 10.61 -17.86
CA THR A 62 -16.30 9.69 -18.24
C THR A 62 -17.53 10.48 -18.68
N SER A 63 -18.07 10.12 -19.85
CA SER A 63 -19.38 10.61 -20.31
C SER A 63 -20.47 9.63 -19.91
N VAL A 64 -21.67 10.13 -19.59
CA VAL A 64 -22.82 9.31 -19.18
C VAL A 64 -23.43 8.69 -20.43
N THR A 65 -23.25 7.39 -20.67
CA THR A 65 -23.76 6.69 -21.86
C THR A 65 -24.86 5.67 -21.58
N SER A 66 -25.03 5.31 -20.31
CA SER A 66 -26.06 4.41 -19.79
C SER A 66 -26.37 4.80 -18.35
N ASP A 67 -27.38 4.15 -17.75
CA ASP A 67 -27.57 4.22 -16.31
C ASP A 67 -26.32 3.68 -15.59
N LEU A 68 -25.99 4.25 -14.44
CA LEU A 68 -24.78 3.94 -13.68
C LEU A 68 -25.11 3.71 -12.21
N LEU A 69 -24.63 2.60 -11.67
CA LEU A 69 -24.62 2.31 -10.23
C LEU A 69 -23.18 2.33 -9.73
N LEU A 70 -22.84 3.34 -8.94
CA LEU A 70 -21.48 3.70 -8.57
C LEU A 70 -21.31 3.78 -7.05
N THR A 71 -20.06 3.63 -6.62
CA THR A 71 -19.64 3.89 -5.24
C THR A 71 -18.31 4.64 -5.23
N THR A 72 -18.10 5.46 -4.20
CA THR A 72 -16.79 6.03 -3.86
C THR A 72 -15.89 5.03 -3.13
N LYS A 73 -16.45 3.92 -2.63
CA LYS A 73 -15.73 2.90 -1.87
C LYS A 73 -15.04 1.94 -2.81
N THR A 74 -13.76 1.69 -2.56
CA THR A 74 -13.02 0.64 -3.27
C THR A 74 -13.72 -0.70 -3.04
N LEU A 75 -14.06 -1.38 -4.13
CA LEU A 75 -14.70 -2.70 -4.05
C LEU A 75 -13.61 -3.75 -3.86
N SER A 76 -13.66 -4.41 -2.71
CA SER A 76 -12.80 -5.51 -2.34
C SER A 76 -13.51 -6.83 -2.64
N LYS A 77 -12.86 -7.72 -3.39
CA LYS A 77 -13.38 -9.07 -3.65
C LYS A 77 -12.41 -10.11 -3.08
N SER A 78 -12.94 -11.08 -2.36
CA SER A 78 -12.19 -12.26 -1.97
C SER A 78 -12.01 -13.17 -3.18
N VAL A 79 -10.76 -13.52 -3.47
CA VAL A 79 -10.35 -14.36 -4.60
C VAL A 79 -9.47 -15.48 -4.08
N THR A 80 -9.71 -16.69 -4.57
CA THR A 80 -8.89 -17.86 -4.25
C THR A 80 -7.59 -17.84 -5.05
N PHE A 81 -6.46 -17.88 -4.35
CA PHE A 81 -5.13 -18.14 -4.89
C PHE A 81 -4.71 -19.56 -4.52
N SER A 82 -3.73 -20.10 -5.24
CA SER A 82 -3.09 -21.38 -4.91
C SER A 82 -1.69 -21.13 -4.36
N LEU A 83 -1.35 -21.77 -3.24
CA LEU A 83 0.00 -21.70 -2.68
C LEU A 83 1.01 -22.38 -3.61
N LEU A 84 1.93 -21.62 -4.20
CA LEU A 84 3.03 -22.18 -5.00
C LEU A 84 4.12 -22.72 -4.10
N SER A 85 4.63 -21.87 -3.21
CA SER A 85 5.70 -22.19 -2.29
C SER A 85 5.52 -21.51 -0.95
N LYS A 86 6.03 -22.17 0.09
CA LYS A 86 6.11 -21.65 1.45
C LYS A 86 7.54 -21.84 1.94
N LYS A 87 8.18 -20.76 2.34
CA LYS A 87 9.54 -20.76 2.87
C LYS A 87 9.52 -20.27 4.32
N ILE A 88 9.88 -21.16 5.23
CA ILE A 88 10.07 -20.82 6.65
C ILE A 88 11.43 -20.14 6.75
N LEU A 89 11.45 -18.86 7.10
CA LEU A 89 12.70 -18.09 7.25
C LEU A 89 13.28 -18.30 8.65
N ASP A 90 12.42 -18.29 9.67
CA ASP A 90 12.73 -18.54 11.07
C ASP A 90 11.46 -18.99 11.83
N ASP A 91 11.53 -19.11 13.16
CA ASP A 91 10.42 -19.57 14.02
C ASP A 91 9.21 -18.61 14.08
N PHE A 92 9.37 -17.39 13.56
CA PHE A 92 8.43 -16.28 13.65
C PHE A 92 8.01 -15.73 12.28
N THR A 93 8.69 -16.11 11.20
CA THR A 93 8.52 -15.52 9.88
C THR A 93 8.41 -16.58 8.78
N VAL A 94 7.36 -16.46 7.97
CA VAL A 94 7.10 -17.34 6.83
C VAL A 94 6.85 -16.48 5.59
N GLU A 95 7.52 -16.82 4.49
CA GLU A 95 7.25 -16.27 3.17
C GLU A 95 6.29 -17.21 2.42
N LEU A 96 5.24 -16.64 1.83
CA LEU A 96 4.27 -17.35 0.99
C LEU A 96 4.34 -16.79 -0.43
N THR A 97 4.45 -17.66 -1.43
CA THR A 97 4.28 -17.30 -2.85
C THR A 97 2.99 -17.90 -3.37
N LEU A 98 2.11 -17.08 -3.92
CA LEU A 98 0.74 -17.42 -4.31
C LEU A 98 0.53 -17.20 -5.81
N LEU A 99 -0.06 -18.18 -6.48
CA LEU A 99 -0.53 -18.07 -7.86
C LEU A 99 -2.00 -17.66 -7.90
N GLY A 100 -2.30 -16.59 -8.61
CA GLY A 100 -3.66 -16.14 -8.83
C GLY A 100 -3.70 -14.82 -9.61
N PRO A 101 -4.89 -14.24 -9.81
CA PRO A 101 -5.05 -13.00 -10.56
C PRO A 101 -4.67 -11.80 -9.68
N SER A 102 -3.39 -11.51 -9.58
CA SER A 102 -2.85 -10.33 -8.91
C SER A 102 -1.95 -9.54 -9.85
N ASP A 103 -2.11 -8.23 -9.81
CA ASP A 103 -1.24 -7.19 -10.36
C ASP A 103 -0.54 -6.40 -9.24
N ASP A 104 -0.57 -6.93 -8.00
CA ASP A 104 0.15 -6.37 -6.85
C ASP A 104 1.65 -6.61 -7.01
N SER A 105 2.43 -5.68 -6.50
CA SER A 105 3.89 -5.72 -6.52
C SER A 105 4.46 -4.98 -5.32
N PHE A 106 5.79 -4.92 -5.23
CA PHE A 106 6.50 -4.37 -4.08
C PHE A 106 5.89 -3.06 -3.55
N GLY A 107 5.42 -3.10 -2.30
CA GLY A 107 4.81 -1.96 -1.63
C GLY A 107 3.29 -1.89 -1.63
N ASP A 108 2.62 -2.71 -2.44
CA ASP A 108 1.16 -2.77 -2.44
C ASP A 108 0.63 -3.46 -1.18
N ARG A 109 -0.50 -2.99 -0.66
CA ARG A 109 -1.14 -3.58 0.53
C ARG A 109 -2.07 -4.69 0.09
N VAL A 110 -1.87 -5.87 0.65
CA VAL A 110 -2.62 -7.08 0.33
C VAL A 110 -3.18 -7.66 1.63
N SER A 111 -4.43 -8.08 1.59
CA SER A 111 -5.10 -8.72 2.72
C SER A 111 -5.36 -10.19 2.43
N LEU A 112 -5.03 -11.06 3.37
CA LEU A 112 -5.35 -12.47 3.38
C LEU A 112 -6.53 -12.74 4.30
N CYS A 113 -7.41 -13.66 3.91
CA CYS A 113 -8.51 -14.15 4.72
C CYS A 113 -8.27 -15.60 5.15
N PHE A 114 -8.47 -15.87 6.43
CA PHE A 114 -8.41 -17.21 7.00
C PHE A 114 -9.72 -17.49 7.75
N ALA A 115 -10.50 -18.45 7.25
CA ALA A 115 -11.72 -18.91 7.92
C ALA A 115 -11.38 -20.02 8.93
N MET A 116 -11.66 -19.79 10.22
CA MET A 116 -11.43 -20.73 11.31
C MET A 116 -12.75 -21.01 12.04
N GLY A 117 -13.43 -22.09 11.66
CA GLY A 117 -14.75 -22.40 12.21
C GLY A 117 -15.78 -21.34 11.82
N ASN A 118 -16.27 -20.58 12.79
CA ASN A 118 -17.26 -19.50 12.59
C ASN A 118 -16.63 -18.10 12.55
N GLU A 119 -15.31 -17.99 12.69
CA GLU A 119 -14.59 -16.71 12.69
C GLU A 119 -13.77 -16.55 11.40
N GLU A 120 -13.76 -15.34 10.85
CA GLU A 120 -12.91 -14.98 9.71
C GLU A 120 -11.86 -13.98 10.18
N PHE A 121 -10.59 -14.31 9.93
CA PHE A 121 -9.45 -13.47 10.26
C PHE A 121 -8.89 -12.84 9.01
N GLN A 122 -8.84 -11.51 9.00
CA GLN A 122 -8.16 -10.75 7.97
C GLN A 122 -6.77 -10.34 8.45
N TYR A 123 -5.76 -10.58 7.63
CA TYR A 123 -4.40 -10.15 7.86
C TYR A 123 -3.90 -9.31 6.70
N GLU A 124 -3.51 -8.07 6.97
CA GLU A 124 -2.97 -7.17 5.95
C GLU A 124 -1.44 -7.12 6.04
N CYS A 125 -0.78 -7.20 4.90
CA CYS A 125 0.66 -7.12 4.75
C CYS A 125 1.05 -6.45 3.43
N MET A 126 2.35 -6.22 3.25
CA MET A 126 2.90 -5.62 2.03
C MET A 126 3.31 -6.72 1.05
N ALA A 127 2.94 -6.58 -0.23
CA ALA A 127 3.48 -7.39 -1.30
C ALA A 127 4.98 -7.12 -1.47
N ILE A 128 5.73 -8.20 -1.67
CA ILE A 128 7.20 -8.17 -1.81
C ILE A 128 7.68 -8.71 -3.16
N ASN A 129 6.78 -9.15 -4.03
CA ASN A 129 7.12 -9.62 -5.37
C ASN A 129 7.42 -8.46 -6.35
N PRO A 130 8.28 -8.69 -7.34
CA PRO A 130 8.42 -7.79 -8.49
C PRO A 130 7.13 -7.68 -9.32
N VAL A 131 7.07 -6.64 -10.16
CA VAL A 131 5.96 -6.43 -11.10
C VAL A 131 5.85 -7.59 -12.08
N GLY A 132 4.67 -8.20 -12.17
CA GLY A 132 4.38 -9.28 -13.10
C GLY A 132 4.76 -10.68 -12.61
N GLU A 133 5.30 -10.81 -11.40
CA GLU A 133 5.57 -12.10 -10.77
C GLU A 133 4.41 -12.60 -9.92
N SER A 134 4.53 -13.83 -9.40
CA SER A 134 3.54 -14.38 -8.46
C SER A 134 3.53 -13.57 -7.16
N LEU A 135 2.35 -13.47 -6.54
CA LEU A 135 2.16 -12.67 -5.34
C LEU A 135 2.97 -13.28 -4.19
N THR A 136 3.92 -12.52 -3.65
CA THR A 136 4.76 -12.97 -2.53
C THR A 136 4.48 -12.09 -1.32
N LEU A 137 4.26 -12.73 -0.17
CA LEU A 137 3.85 -12.09 1.08
C LEU A 137 4.71 -12.61 2.24
N LEU A 138 5.02 -11.71 3.17
CA LEU A 138 5.72 -12.04 4.41
C LEU A 138 4.73 -12.09 5.58
N MET A 139 4.66 -13.24 6.23
CA MET A 139 3.77 -13.51 7.35
C MET A 139 4.56 -13.55 8.66
N GLN A 140 4.06 -12.81 9.67
CA GLN A 140 4.73 -12.70 10.96
C GLN A 140 3.86 -13.22 12.09
N LYS A 141 4.42 -14.15 12.87
CA LYS A 141 3.75 -14.84 13.98
C LYS A 141 3.21 -13.88 15.04
N SER A 142 3.95 -12.80 15.35
CA SER A 142 3.57 -11.82 16.37
C SER A 142 2.31 -11.04 16.03
N SER A 143 1.98 -10.92 14.75
CA SER A 143 0.82 -10.18 14.25
C SER A 143 -0.40 -11.07 14.02
N LEU A 144 -0.31 -12.36 14.35
CA LEU A 144 -1.32 -13.37 14.02
C LEU A 144 -1.78 -14.14 15.26
N PRO A 145 -3.07 -14.48 15.35
CA PRO A 145 -3.54 -15.46 16.34
C PRO A 145 -2.85 -16.81 16.15
N ALA A 146 -2.59 -17.53 17.25
CA ALA A 146 -1.88 -18.82 17.22
C ALA A 146 -2.55 -19.86 16.30
N VAL A 147 -3.88 -19.86 16.22
CA VAL A 147 -4.63 -20.75 15.32
C VAL A 147 -4.38 -20.45 13.84
N VAL A 148 -4.31 -19.16 13.48
CA VAL A 148 -4.03 -18.72 12.10
C VAL A 148 -2.58 -19.03 11.74
N TRP A 149 -1.65 -18.77 12.66
CA TRP A 149 -0.24 -19.13 12.48
C TRP A 149 -0.06 -20.63 12.22
N GLN A 150 -0.71 -21.49 13.01
CA GLN A 150 -0.62 -22.93 12.81
C GLN A 150 -1.21 -23.36 11.45
N CYS A 151 -2.28 -22.72 10.99
CA CYS A 151 -2.81 -22.96 9.66
C CYS A 151 -1.79 -22.61 8.57
N ILE A 152 -1.18 -21.42 8.63
CA ILE A 152 -0.15 -20.97 7.67
C ILE A 152 1.03 -21.95 7.65
N VAL A 153 1.52 -22.36 8.82
CA VAL A 153 2.62 -23.32 8.94
C VAL A 153 2.24 -24.71 8.40
N ASN A 154 0.97 -25.08 8.40
CA ASN A 154 0.49 -26.37 7.87
C ASN A 154 0.14 -26.33 6.37
N LEU A 155 0.07 -25.16 5.73
CA LEU A 155 -0.25 -25.05 4.31
C LEU A 155 0.75 -25.84 3.44
N SER A 156 0.24 -26.52 2.43
CA SER A 156 0.98 -27.32 1.46
C SER A 156 0.81 -26.76 0.06
N SER A 157 1.71 -27.15 -0.85
CA SER A 157 1.64 -26.68 -2.25
C SER A 157 0.28 -27.02 -2.88
N ASN A 158 -0.27 -26.05 -3.61
CA ASN A 158 -1.62 -26.00 -4.20
C ASN A 158 -2.78 -25.80 -3.21
N ASP A 159 -2.53 -25.66 -1.91
CA ASP A 159 -3.59 -25.32 -0.97
C ASP A 159 -4.22 -23.95 -1.33
N PRO A 160 -5.55 -23.82 -1.19
CA PRO A 160 -6.24 -22.57 -1.49
C PRO A 160 -5.99 -21.54 -0.37
N VAL A 161 -5.67 -20.32 -0.77
CA VAL A 161 -5.52 -19.16 0.12
C VAL A 161 -6.46 -18.06 -0.37
N GLN A 162 -7.30 -17.53 0.51
CA GLN A 162 -8.19 -16.42 0.16
C GLN A 162 -7.44 -15.10 0.26
N VAL A 163 -7.47 -14.32 -0.80
CA VAL A 163 -6.84 -12.99 -0.89
C VAL A 163 -7.93 -11.97 -1.19
N ILE A 164 -7.99 -10.92 -0.39
CA ILE A 164 -8.83 -9.77 -0.68
C ILE A 164 -8.09 -8.89 -1.68
N CYS A 165 -8.58 -8.85 -2.91
CA CYS A 165 -8.07 -7.97 -3.94
C CYS A 165 -8.92 -6.69 -3.98
N GLU A 166 -8.28 -5.54 -3.78
CA GLU A 166 -8.87 -4.23 -4.03
C GLU A 166 -8.85 -3.95 -5.54
N ARG A 167 -10.01 -3.67 -6.14
CA ARG A 167 -10.09 -3.29 -7.56
C ARG A 167 -9.94 -1.79 -7.76
N GLY A 168 -9.25 -1.40 -8.83
CA GLY A 168 -9.14 -0.03 -9.33
C GLY A 168 -8.25 0.92 -8.53
N ARG A 169 -7.51 0.41 -7.56
CA ARG A 169 -6.32 1.09 -7.01
C ARG A 169 -5.17 0.95 -8.01
N ARG A 170 -4.41 2.03 -8.24
CA ARG A 170 -3.16 1.92 -9.00
C ARG A 170 -2.12 1.26 -8.11
N LYS A 171 -1.58 0.13 -8.58
CA LYS A 171 -0.62 -0.74 -7.89
C LYS A 171 0.81 -0.52 -8.39
N GLY A 172 1.79 -0.98 -7.62
CA GLY A 172 3.21 -1.02 -7.99
C GLY A 172 3.89 0.31 -8.10
N ARG A 173 3.43 1.30 -7.35
CA ARG A 173 3.93 2.67 -7.44
C ARG A 173 4.73 3.13 -6.24
N LEU A 174 4.93 2.30 -5.22
CA LEU A 174 5.53 2.77 -3.96
C LEU A 174 6.83 3.54 -4.23
N LEU A 175 7.83 2.90 -4.84
CA LEU A 175 9.12 3.52 -5.09
C LEU A 175 9.05 4.74 -6.02
N TYR A 176 8.18 4.69 -7.03
CA TYR A 176 7.91 5.83 -7.92
C TYR A 176 7.28 7.01 -7.18
N GLU A 177 6.34 6.76 -6.28
CA GLU A 177 5.67 7.76 -5.45
C GLU A 177 6.62 8.38 -4.41
N LEU A 178 7.59 7.60 -3.93
CA LEU A 178 8.64 8.13 -3.06
C LEU A 178 9.63 9.03 -3.82
N GLY A 179 9.71 8.91 -5.15
CA GLY A 179 10.56 9.74 -6.00
C GLY A 179 12.05 9.59 -5.69
N LEU A 180 12.49 8.35 -5.42
CA LEU A 180 13.85 8.04 -4.94
C LEU A 180 14.84 7.65 -6.04
N ASP A 181 14.49 7.88 -7.31
CA ASP A 181 15.39 7.63 -8.43
C ASP A 181 16.65 8.50 -8.29
N ASP A 182 17.82 7.87 -8.47
CA ASP A 182 19.15 8.43 -8.27
C ASP A 182 19.41 9.12 -6.90
N CYS A 183 18.52 8.92 -5.91
CA CYS A 183 18.66 9.50 -4.58
C CYS A 183 19.45 8.60 -3.62
N PHE A 184 20.04 9.21 -2.59
CA PHE A 184 20.59 8.48 -1.46
C PHE A 184 19.50 8.18 -0.44
N ALA A 185 19.35 6.92 -0.04
CA ALA A 185 18.33 6.52 0.91
C ALA A 185 18.89 5.61 2.01
N VAL A 186 18.24 5.66 3.17
CA VAL A 186 18.31 4.62 4.20
C VAL A 186 16.92 4.11 4.49
N VAL A 187 16.81 2.84 4.88
CA VAL A 187 15.56 2.27 5.37
C VAL A 187 15.66 2.13 6.88
N ILE A 188 14.65 2.62 7.58
CA ILE A 188 14.51 2.43 9.02
C ILE A 188 13.18 1.71 9.26
N SER A 189 13.25 0.48 9.75
CA SER A 189 12.07 -0.32 10.04
C SER A 189 11.75 -0.30 11.53
N SER A 190 10.48 -0.36 11.90
CA SER A 190 10.13 -0.83 13.25
C SER A 190 10.56 -2.29 13.41
N VAL A 191 10.74 -2.75 14.66
CA VAL A 191 11.20 -4.12 14.94
C VAL A 191 10.32 -5.16 14.25
N GLU A 192 9.00 -4.91 14.24
CA GLU A 192 8.04 -5.83 13.64
C GLU A 192 8.33 -5.96 12.14
N ASN A 193 8.77 -4.90 11.48
CA ASN A 193 9.05 -4.91 10.06
C ASN A 193 10.51 -5.29 9.71
N ALA A 194 11.31 -5.74 10.67
CA ALA A 194 12.72 -6.09 10.43
C ALA A 194 12.89 -7.23 9.40
N GLY A 195 11.93 -8.16 9.32
CA GLY A 195 11.93 -9.24 8.33
C GLY A 195 11.86 -8.76 6.87
N TYR A 196 11.49 -7.50 6.62
CA TYR A 196 11.42 -6.93 5.28
C TYR A 196 12.79 -6.47 4.72
N THR A 197 13.84 -6.47 5.54
CA THR A 197 15.20 -6.00 5.18
C THR A 197 15.68 -6.51 3.81
N PRO A 198 15.74 -7.83 3.53
CA PRO A 198 16.27 -8.32 2.26
C PRO A 198 15.45 -7.85 1.05
N TYR A 199 14.13 -7.71 1.20
CA TYR A 199 13.26 -7.26 0.10
C TYR A 199 13.41 -5.77 -0.17
N TRP A 200 13.69 -4.95 0.85
CA TRP A 200 14.04 -3.54 0.67
C TRP A 200 15.36 -3.39 -0.09
N GLU A 201 16.37 -4.21 0.21
CA GLU A 201 17.65 -4.20 -0.51
C GLU A 201 17.45 -4.52 -1.99
N GLU A 202 16.71 -5.59 -2.29
CA GLU A 202 16.42 -6.02 -3.66
C GLU A 202 15.59 -4.99 -4.44
N ALA A 203 14.51 -4.48 -3.84
CA ALA A 203 13.62 -3.53 -4.48
C ALA A 203 14.31 -2.19 -4.78
N LEU A 204 15.10 -1.67 -3.84
CA LEU A 204 15.82 -0.41 -4.04
C LEU A 204 17.00 -0.54 -5.00
N ALA A 205 17.70 -1.68 -5.00
CA ALA A 205 18.75 -1.97 -5.98
C ALA A 205 18.17 -2.00 -7.41
N SER A 206 16.96 -2.53 -7.58
CA SER A 206 16.26 -2.58 -8.87
C SER A 206 15.73 -1.20 -9.32
N PHE A 207 15.60 -0.23 -8.41
CA PHE A 207 15.04 1.11 -8.65
C PHE A 207 16.12 2.20 -8.75
N SER A 208 17.39 1.84 -8.97
CA SER A 208 18.53 2.77 -9.07
C SER A 208 18.77 3.66 -7.84
N THR A 209 18.19 3.33 -6.68
CA THR A 209 18.40 4.08 -5.44
C THR A 209 19.75 3.72 -4.81
N GLN A 210 20.48 4.73 -4.35
CA GLN A 210 21.73 4.54 -3.62
C GLN A 210 21.46 4.25 -2.15
N LEU A 211 21.18 2.98 -1.84
CA LEU A 211 20.94 2.50 -0.48
C LEU A 211 22.23 2.56 0.34
N LEU A 212 22.22 3.30 1.44
CA LEU A 212 23.37 3.48 2.34
C LEU A 212 23.35 2.57 3.57
N GLY A 213 22.21 1.94 3.83
CA GLY A 213 22.02 0.96 4.89
C GLY A 213 20.57 0.81 5.32
N ILE A 214 20.33 -0.23 6.12
CA ILE A 214 19.05 -0.52 6.75
C ILE A 214 19.25 -0.62 8.27
N TYR A 215 18.32 -0.05 9.04
CA TYR A 215 18.32 -0.10 10.49
C TYR A 215 16.97 -0.56 11.03
N ALA A 216 16.96 -1.47 12.00
CA ALA A 216 15.75 -1.90 12.70
C ALA A 216 15.70 -1.25 14.08
N LEU A 217 14.63 -0.52 14.36
CA LEU A 217 14.38 0.07 15.67
C LEU A 217 14.12 -1.02 16.72
N PRO A 218 14.46 -0.77 18.00
CA PRO A 218 14.17 -1.70 19.09
C PRO A 218 12.67 -1.82 19.38
N GLU A 219 12.26 -2.93 20.02
CA GLU A 219 10.85 -3.31 20.27
C GLU A 219 9.97 -2.25 20.93
N ARG A 220 10.57 -1.42 21.79
CA ARG A 220 9.89 -0.39 22.57
C ARG A 220 10.09 1.02 22.04
N ALA A 221 10.53 1.16 20.79
CA ALA A 221 10.71 2.46 20.16
C ALA A 221 9.39 3.26 20.14
N ASN A 222 9.29 4.21 21.07
CA ASN A 222 8.34 5.30 21.08
C ASN A 222 9.09 6.64 20.88
N SER A 223 8.37 7.74 20.79
CA SER A 223 8.93 9.08 20.55
C SER A 223 10.08 9.44 21.51
N ALA A 224 9.95 9.09 22.80
CA ALA A 224 10.96 9.39 23.81
C ALA A 224 12.20 8.50 23.64
N SER A 225 12.02 7.19 23.46
CA SER A 225 13.15 6.27 23.28
C SER A 225 13.87 6.45 21.94
N LEU A 226 13.19 6.95 20.90
CA LEU A 226 13.83 7.23 19.61
C LEU A 226 14.83 8.38 19.70
N LEU A 227 14.51 9.41 20.50
CA LEU A 227 15.43 10.51 20.79
C LEU A 227 16.63 10.08 21.63
N GLU A 228 16.46 9.05 22.46
CA GLU A 228 17.51 8.47 23.30
C GLU A 228 18.29 7.36 22.57
N ASP A 229 17.85 6.95 21.38
CA ASP A 229 18.51 5.93 20.56
C ASP A 229 19.75 6.52 19.86
N ALA A 230 20.87 6.46 20.59
CA ALA A 230 22.18 6.86 20.09
C ALA A 230 22.60 6.04 18.87
N HIS A 231 22.14 4.79 18.73
CA HIS A 231 22.49 3.94 17.60
C HIS A 231 21.76 4.37 16.33
N CYS A 232 20.46 4.65 16.41
CA CYS A 232 19.70 5.19 15.29
C CYS A 232 20.28 6.55 14.85
N THR A 233 20.58 7.43 15.81
CA THR A 233 21.18 8.74 15.51
C THR A 233 22.56 8.61 14.86
N SER A 234 23.42 7.70 15.36
CA SER A 234 24.73 7.41 14.77
C SER A 234 24.61 6.84 13.36
N PHE A 235 23.68 5.91 13.15
CA PHE A 235 23.42 5.32 11.83
C PHE A 235 23.05 6.39 10.79
N ILE A 236 22.16 7.32 11.15
CA ILE A 236 21.79 8.42 10.24
C ILE A 236 22.97 9.38 10.02
N ALA A 237 23.73 9.70 11.06
CA ALA A 237 24.91 10.55 10.94
C ALA A 237 26.00 9.93 10.04
N ASP A 238 26.23 8.63 10.15
CA ASP A 238 27.16 7.88 9.30
C ASP A 238 26.68 7.88 7.86
N ALA A 239 25.38 7.69 7.61
CA ALA A 239 24.81 7.80 6.27
C ALA A 239 25.00 9.22 5.70
N LEU A 240 24.69 10.27 6.46
CA LEU A 240 24.91 11.66 6.06
C LEU A 240 26.36 11.95 5.67
N SER A 241 27.33 11.36 6.38
CA SER A 241 28.76 11.53 6.06
C SER A 241 29.13 11.00 4.67
N LYS A 242 28.40 10.00 4.16
CA LYS A 242 28.62 9.38 2.84
C LYS A 242 27.94 10.14 1.71
N VAL A 243 26.85 10.86 1.99
CA VAL A 243 26.08 11.62 0.99
C VAL A 243 26.75 12.96 0.62
N GLY A 244 27.57 13.51 1.52
CA GLY A 244 28.24 14.79 1.30
C GLY A 244 27.25 15.97 1.30
N SER A 245 26.97 16.53 0.12
CA SER A 245 26.08 17.69 -0.04
C SER A 245 24.70 17.37 -0.60
N ALA A 246 24.49 16.13 -1.04
CA ALA A 246 23.20 15.68 -1.55
C ALA A 246 22.18 15.45 -0.40
N PRO A 247 20.87 15.45 -0.68
CA PRO A 247 19.87 15.10 0.31
C PRO A 247 19.91 13.60 0.63
N LEU A 248 19.88 13.26 1.92
CA LEU A 248 19.60 11.90 2.41
C LEU A 248 18.08 11.72 2.56
N HIS A 249 17.53 10.68 1.95
CA HIS A 249 16.14 10.27 2.15
C HIS A 249 16.04 9.13 3.17
N ILE A 250 14.95 9.13 3.93
CA ILE A 250 14.67 8.12 4.96
C ILE A 250 13.34 7.47 4.62
N ILE A 251 13.36 6.16 4.41
CA ILE A 251 12.15 5.35 4.31
C ILE A 251 11.89 4.76 5.68
N TYR A 252 10.85 5.23 6.36
CA TYR A 252 10.40 4.65 7.63
C TYR A 252 9.31 3.60 7.37
N HIS A 253 9.64 2.33 7.57
CA HIS A 253 8.69 1.21 7.47
C HIS A 253 8.14 0.87 8.86
N GLY A 254 7.04 1.51 9.24
CA GLY A 254 6.41 1.31 10.55
C GLY A 254 5.23 2.27 10.81
N GLN A 255 4.48 1.98 11.88
CA GLN A 255 3.22 2.67 12.17
C GLN A 255 3.19 3.38 13.54
N LYS A 256 4.21 3.16 14.39
CA LYS A 256 4.21 3.62 15.79
C LYS A 256 4.71 5.05 15.98
N LEU A 257 5.48 5.57 15.02
CA LEU A 257 6.09 6.90 15.09
C LEU A 257 5.44 7.85 14.09
N SER A 258 5.10 9.06 14.53
CA SER A 258 4.54 10.10 13.67
C SER A 258 5.64 10.96 13.04
N GLU A 259 5.27 11.76 12.02
CA GLU A 259 6.15 12.78 11.44
C GLU A 259 6.67 13.77 12.48
N LYS A 260 5.85 14.10 13.49
CA LYS A 260 6.25 14.98 14.58
C LYS A 260 7.36 14.36 15.44
N ASP A 261 7.27 13.06 15.71
CA ASP A 261 8.28 12.33 16.49
C ASP A 261 9.61 12.29 15.74
N TRP A 262 9.55 11.91 14.47
CA TRP A 262 10.71 11.95 13.57
C TRP A 262 11.29 13.36 13.44
N GLY A 263 10.47 14.39 13.36
CA GLY A 263 10.92 15.78 13.27
C GLY A 263 11.81 16.21 14.45
N GLN A 264 11.66 15.61 15.62
CA GLN A 264 12.51 15.89 16.78
C GLN A 264 13.93 15.29 16.60
N VAL A 265 14.03 14.10 16.00
CA VAL A 265 15.29 13.39 15.74
C VAL A 265 16.02 13.95 14.52
N LEU A 266 15.27 14.28 13.47
CA LEU A 266 15.81 14.72 12.18
C LEU A 266 16.27 16.18 12.18
N ARG A 267 15.66 17.03 13.00
CA ARG A 267 15.97 18.47 13.04
C ARG A 267 17.42 18.78 13.45
N PRO A 268 18.01 18.16 14.48
CA PRO A 268 19.44 18.31 14.79
C PRO A 268 20.35 17.92 13.62
N LEU A 269 19.94 16.91 12.84
CA LEU A 269 20.65 16.40 11.66
C LEU A 269 20.39 17.22 10.38
N ARG A 270 19.59 18.30 10.48
CA ARG A 270 19.19 19.18 9.37
C ARG A 270 18.48 18.46 8.22
N ILE A 271 17.86 17.31 8.50
CA ILE A 271 17.02 16.58 7.53
C ILE A 271 15.61 17.19 7.56
N ARG A 272 15.06 17.47 6.39
CA ARG A 272 13.73 18.08 6.22
C ARG A 272 12.63 17.01 6.20
N SER A 273 11.39 17.39 6.54
CA SER A 273 10.27 16.45 6.55
C SER A 273 9.95 15.86 5.17
N ASN A 274 10.19 16.60 4.09
CA ASN A 274 10.00 16.10 2.72
C ASN A 274 11.05 15.05 2.29
N GLN A 275 12.04 14.77 3.14
CA GLN A 275 13.01 13.68 2.95
C GLN A 275 12.62 12.41 3.72
N LEU A 276 11.54 12.47 4.51
CA LEU A 276 11.01 11.35 5.28
C LEU A 276 9.78 10.76 4.56
N HIS A 277 9.84 9.47 4.31
CA HIS A 277 8.84 8.70 3.59
C HIS A 277 8.25 7.63 4.49
N PHE A 278 6.93 7.64 4.70
CA PHE A 278 6.24 6.66 5.54
C PHE A 278 5.73 5.49 4.70
N VAL A 279 6.10 4.28 5.10
CA VAL A 279 5.58 3.02 4.57
C VAL A 279 4.96 2.25 5.73
N ARG A 280 3.75 1.73 5.52
CA ARG A 280 2.94 1.11 6.58
C ARG A 280 2.91 -0.39 6.45
#